data_AF-A0A3D4ZVP2-F1
#
_entry.id   AF-A0A3D4ZVP2-F1
#
_cell.length_a   1.000
_cell.length_b   1.000
_cell.length_c   1.000
_cell.angle_alpha   90.00
_cell.angle_beta   90.00
_cell.angle_gamma   90.00
#
_symmetry.space_group_name_H-M   'P 1'
#
loop_
_entity.id
_entity.type
_entity.pdbx_description
1 polymer ?
#
loop_
_entity_poly.entity_id
_entity_poly.type
_entity_poly.pdbx_seq_one_letter_code
_entity_poly.pdbx_strand_id
1 'polypeptide(L)'
;MSTGGAQASEPPGITVTLDGVVADARTESIPRYTGGSIARSVFECAAGLYRLVLDRPDGTSVSLNGQPLTAPSGLRWLPERNSVEARGTAGRDVNVGLERLDIDEEPRISTPIEQLPGDAVVFEAETFTEFGNGQPSRYSHRTFLSGGVGVGEWTVPGMWLQWPFSLGRAGTYNLVIKGSTEAGYADRIIMIDGEPVGGAFLTHRFEHTGGYGATPAEWKQLVVTGTDGKPVEIELAAGEHTLFSICIANRLNMDYFALAPVGGQ
;
A
#
# COMPACT_ATOMS: atom_id res chain seq x y z
N MET A 1 -26.89 -31.42 -40.41
CA MET A 1 -26.04 -30.36 -39.83
C MET A 1 -25.91 -30.68 -38.35
N SER A 2 -24.72 -31.13 -37.93
CA SER A 2 -24.43 -31.41 -36.53
C SER A 2 -24.23 -30.07 -35.81
N THR A 3 -25.13 -29.73 -34.90
CA THR A 3 -24.90 -28.63 -33.96
C THR A 3 -23.85 -29.11 -32.96
N GLY A 4 -22.58 -28.80 -33.23
CA GLY A 4 -21.49 -29.02 -32.28
C GLY A 4 -21.81 -28.26 -30.99
N GLY A 5 -22.34 -28.96 -29.99
CA GLY A 5 -22.57 -28.39 -28.68
C GLY A 5 -21.22 -27.99 -28.10
N ALA A 6 -21.02 -26.69 -27.87
CA ALA A 6 -19.85 -26.20 -27.17
C ALA A 6 -19.77 -26.94 -25.83
N GLN A 7 -18.72 -27.74 -25.66
CA GLN A 7 -18.45 -28.47 -24.44
C GLN A 7 -18.31 -27.44 -23.31
N ALA A 8 -19.11 -27.59 -22.24
CA ALA A 8 -19.08 -26.65 -21.14
C ALA A 8 -17.68 -26.66 -20.51
N SER A 9 -16.98 -25.53 -20.54
CA SER A 9 -15.70 -25.38 -19.86
C SER A 9 -15.92 -25.52 -18.36
N GLU A 10 -15.16 -26.39 -17.70
CA GLU A 10 -15.15 -26.47 -16.25
C GLU A 10 -14.69 -25.13 -15.63
N PRO A 11 -15.18 -24.80 -14.42
CA PRO A 11 -14.62 -23.69 -13.64
C PRO A 11 -13.17 -23.97 -13.27
N PRO A 12 -12.28 -22.95 -13.26
CA PRO A 12 -10.94 -23.14 -12.71
C PRO A 12 -11.06 -23.45 -11.22
N GLY A 13 -10.27 -24.40 -10.70
CA GLY A 13 -10.06 -24.50 -9.26
C GLY A 13 -9.34 -23.27 -8.73
N ILE A 14 -9.50 -23.00 -7.43
CA ILE A 14 -8.74 -21.98 -6.72
C ILE A 14 -8.08 -22.65 -5.53
N THR A 15 -6.75 -22.58 -5.48
CA THR A 15 -5.95 -22.96 -4.33
C THR A 15 -5.38 -21.70 -3.70
N VAL A 16 -5.61 -21.54 -2.39
CA VAL A 16 -4.98 -20.47 -1.59
C VAL A 16 -3.98 -21.13 -0.66
N THR A 17 -2.75 -20.61 -0.60
CA THR A 17 -1.75 -21.05 0.38
C THR A 17 -1.35 -19.90 1.28
N LEU A 18 -1.41 -20.10 2.60
CA LEU A 18 -0.92 -19.20 3.64
C LEU A 18 0.39 -19.75 4.18
N ASP A 19 1.47 -18.98 4.07
CA ASP A 19 2.81 -19.35 4.56
C ASP A 19 3.26 -20.74 4.06
N GLY A 20 2.96 -21.03 2.78
CA GLY A 20 3.28 -22.30 2.13
C GLY A 20 2.32 -23.46 2.45
N VAL A 21 1.31 -23.26 3.30
CA VAL A 21 0.32 -24.27 3.68
C VAL A 21 -1.01 -23.98 2.97
N VAL A 22 -1.65 -25.00 2.38
CA VAL A 22 -2.98 -24.84 1.77
C VAL A 22 -3.97 -24.38 2.84
N ALA A 23 -4.61 -23.23 2.60
CA ALA A 23 -5.60 -22.67 3.49
C ALA A 23 -6.87 -23.53 3.50
N ASP A 24 -7.53 -23.61 4.65
CA ASP A 24 -8.90 -24.13 4.72
C ASP A 24 -9.83 -23.12 4.03
N ALA A 25 -10.21 -23.42 2.80
CA ALA A 25 -10.94 -22.51 1.94
C ALA A 25 -12.19 -23.19 1.37
N ARG A 26 -13.34 -22.55 1.55
CA ARG A 26 -14.59 -23.00 0.94
C ARG A 26 -14.68 -22.46 -0.48
N THR A 27 -14.60 -23.36 -1.45
CA THR A 27 -14.68 -23.02 -2.87
C THR A 27 -16.04 -23.37 -3.45
N GLU A 28 -16.66 -22.40 -4.10
CA GLU A 28 -17.90 -22.56 -4.87
C GLU A 28 -17.64 -22.18 -6.31
N SER A 29 -18.26 -22.92 -7.23
CA SER A 29 -18.08 -22.69 -8.66
C SER A 29 -19.42 -22.64 -9.38
N ILE A 30 -19.60 -21.64 -10.23
CA ILE A 30 -20.77 -21.48 -11.08
C ILE A 30 -20.33 -21.74 -12.53
N PRO A 31 -20.64 -22.92 -13.10
CA PRO A 31 -20.39 -23.18 -14.50
C PRO A 31 -21.35 -22.35 -15.37
N ARG A 32 -20.91 -21.97 -16.58
CA ARG A 32 -21.73 -21.29 -17.61
C ARG A 32 -22.28 -19.91 -17.18
N TYR A 33 -21.47 -19.12 -16.51
CA TYR A 33 -21.74 -17.70 -16.33
C TYR A 33 -21.50 -16.96 -17.66
N THR A 34 -22.21 -15.86 -17.92
CA THR A 34 -22.01 -15.07 -19.14
C THR A 34 -20.54 -14.67 -19.27
N GLY A 35 -19.83 -15.21 -20.27
CA GLY A 35 -18.39 -15.01 -20.48
C GLY A 35 -17.46 -16.11 -19.96
N GLY A 36 -17.97 -17.25 -19.46
CA GLY A 36 -17.17 -18.42 -19.09
C GLY A 36 -17.66 -19.12 -17.82
N SER A 37 -16.75 -19.35 -16.88
CA SER A 37 -17.04 -19.91 -15.56
C SER A 37 -16.49 -18.98 -14.46
N ILE A 38 -17.13 -19.03 -13.29
CA ILE A 38 -16.67 -18.30 -12.09
C ILE A 38 -16.39 -19.32 -11.00
N ALA A 39 -15.23 -19.19 -10.37
CA ALA A 39 -14.92 -19.81 -9.10
C ALA A 39 -14.72 -18.73 -8.04
N ARG A 40 -15.18 -19.01 -6.83
CA ARG A 40 -14.99 -18.16 -5.66
C ARG A 40 -14.53 -19.02 -4.50
N SER A 41 -13.41 -18.64 -3.89
CA SER A 41 -12.88 -19.27 -2.70
C SER A 41 -12.88 -18.27 -1.55
N VAL A 42 -13.41 -18.68 -0.39
CA VAL A 42 -13.45 -17.89 0.85
C VAL A 42 -12.56 -18.57 1.88
N PHE A 43 -11.67 -17.80 2.50
CA PHE A 43 -10.71 -18.29 3.48
C PHE A 43 -10.53 -17.26 4.61
N GLU A 44 -9.96 -17.72 5.73
CA GLU A 44 -9.59 -16.88 6.87
C GLU A 44 -8.07 -16.88 7.08
N CYS A 45 -7.54 -15.77 7.57
CA CYS A 45 -6.13 -15.63 7.97
C CYS A 45 -6.02 -14.60 9.09
N ALA A 46 -4.83 -14.46 9.70
CA ALA A 46 -4.59 -13.33 10.60
C ALA A 46 -4.64 -12.02 9.80
N ALA A 47 -5.23 -10.96 10.36
CA ALA A 47 -5.16 -9.64 9.73
C ALA A 47 -3.70 -9.16 9.68
N GLY A 48 -3.29 -8.55 8.57
CA GLY A 48 -1.93 -8.04 8.42
C GLY A 48 -1.48 -7.84 6.98
N LEU A 49 -0.19 -7.57 6.82
CA LEU A 49 0.45 -7.41 5.51
C LEU A 49 0.96 -8.76 4.99
N TYR A 50 0.66 -9.05 3.74
CA TYR A 50 1.07 -10.27 3.06
C TYR A 50 1.78 -9.94 1.75
N ARG A 51 2.82 -10.71 1.43
CA ARG A 51 3.35 -10.83 0.08
C ARG A 51 2.49 -11.83 -0.68
N LEU A 52 1.89 -11.34 -1.76
CA LEU A 52 1.07 -12.12 -2.67
C LEU A 52 1.90 -12.59 -3.86
N VAL A 53 1.72 -13.86 -4.23
CA VAL A 53 2.15 -14.46 -5.49
C VAL A 53 0.93 -15.07 -6.17
N LEU A 54 0.73 -14.76 -7.44
CA LEU A 54 -0.38 -15.21 -8.25
C LEU A 54 0.14 -16.02 -9.43
N ASP A 55 -0.32 -17.26 -9.52
CA ASP A 55 -0.12 -18.11 -10.67
C ASP A 55 -1.50 -18.48 -11.25
N ARG A 56 -1.71 -18.18 -12.54
CA ARG A 56 -3.00 -18.37 -13.21
C ARG A 56 -2.83 -18.67 -14.70
N PRO A 57 -3.82 -19.31 -15.35
CA PRO A 57 -3.86 -19.42 -16.80
C PRO A 57 -4.02 -18.05 -17.49
N ASP A 58 -3.48 -17.92 -18.70
CA ASP A 58 -3.70 -16.76 -19.55
C ASP A 58 -5.19 -16.51 -19.79
N GLY A 59 -5.57 -15.23 -19.82
CA GLY A 59 -6.97 -14.84 -19.98
C GLY A 59 -7.86 -15.06 -18.75
N THR A 60 -7.33 -15.59 -17.64
CA THR A 60 -8.05 -15.69 -16.37
C THR A 60 -7.95 -14.38 -15.60
N SER A 61 -9.10 -13.75 -15.33
CA SER A 61 -9.18 -12.62 -14.41
C SER A 61 -9.25 -13.14 -12.98
N VAL A 62 -8.48 -12.55 -12.07
CA VAL A 62 -8.49 -12.91 -10.65
C VAL A 62 -8.62 -11.64 -9.83
N SER A 63 -9.46 -11.67 -8.79
CA SER A 63 -9.57 -10.59 -7.80
C SER A 63 -9.45 -11.14 -6.38
N LEU A 64 -8.90 -10.33 -5.49
CA LEU A 64 -8.82 -10.57 -4.05
C LEU A 64 -9.63 -9.49 -3.34
N ASN A 65 -10.64 -9.89 -2.58
CA ASN A 65 -11.57 -8.98 -1.89
C ASN A 65 -12.20 -7.94 -2.84
N GLY A 66 -12.52 -8.38 -4.06
CA GLY A 66 -13.09 -7.53 -5.12
C GLY A 66 -12.07 -6.66 -5.85
N GLN A 67 -10.80 -6.61 -5.41
CA GLN A 67 -9.73 -5.85 -6.07
C GLN A 67 -9.03 -6.72 -7.14
N PRO A 68 -8.96 -6.28 -8.41
CA PRO A 68 -8.27 -7.02 -9.46
C PRO A 68 -6.79 -7.27 -9.13
N LEU A 69 -6.33 -8.50 -9.37
CA LEU A 69 -4.92 -8.85 -9.33
C LEU A 69 -4.36 -8.78 -10.76
N THR A 70 -3.77 -7.64 -11.09
CA THR A 70 -3.20 -7.35 -12.42
C THR A 70 -1.75 -7.79 -12.54
N ALA A 71 -1.00 -7.78 -11.44
CA ALA A 71 0.38 -8.24 -11.35
C ALA A 71 0.48 -9.67 -10.78
N PRO A 72 1.51 -10.45 -11.17
CA PRO A 72 1.75 -11.79 -10.64
C PRO A 72 2.27 -11.78 -9.20
N SER A 73 2.65 -10.63 -8.66
CA SER A 73 3.06 -10.48 -7.27
C SER A 73 2.76 -9.08 -6.75
N GLY A 74 2.70 -8.92 -5.44
CA GLY A 74 2.58 -7.61 -4.81
C GLY A 74 2.31 -7.70 -3.31
N LEU A 75 2.16 -6.56 -2.66
CA LEU A 75 1.82 -6.50 -1.25
C LEU A 75 0.32 -6.28 -1.05
N ARG A 76 -0.27 -6.96 -0.08
CA ARG A 76 -1.70 -6.85 0.24
C ARG A 76 -1.90 -6.84 1.74
N TRP A 77 -2.60 -5.83 2.24
CA TRP A 77 -3.20 -5.93 3.56
C TRP A 77 -4.45 -6.79 3.48
N LEU A 78 -4.53 -7.81 4.32
CA LEU A 78 -5.69 -8.70 4.42
C LEU A 78 -6.39 -8.49 5.76
N PRO A 79 -7.73 -8.35 5.77
CA PRO A 79 -8.53 -8.56 6.98
C PRO A 79 -8.59 -10.06 7.33
N GLU A 80 -9.28 -10.40 8.42
CA GLU A 80 -9.38 -11.80 8.89
C GLU A 80 -10.12 -12.71 7.90
N ARG A 81 -11.10 -12.17 7.16
CA ARG A 81 -11.92 -12.92 6.23
C ARG A 81 -11.78 -12.39 4.81
N ASN A 82 -11.43 -13.28 3.90
CA ASN A 82 -11.03 -12.92 2.54
C ASN A 82 -11.78 -13.76 1.49
N SER A 83 -11.81 -13.25 0.26
CA SER A 83 -12.30 -14.01 -0.88
C SER A 83 -11.46 -13.79 -2.13
N VAL A 84 -11.12 -14.87 -2.82
CA VAL A 84 -10.56 -14.86 -4.17
C VAL A 84 -11.68 -15.19 -5.15
N GLU A 85 -11.83 -14.40 -6.21
CA GLU A 85 -12.67 -14.75 -7.35
C GLU A 85 -11.80 -14.95 -8.59
N ALA A 86 -12.03 -16.03 -9.33
CA ALA A 86 -11.43 -16.28 -10.63
C ALA A 86 -12.51 -16.39 -11.70
N ARG A 87 -12.33 -15.72 -12.83
CA ARG A 87 -13.23 -15.80 -13.99
C ARG A 87 -12.42 -16.02 -15.25
N GLY A 88 -12.78 -17.04 -16.03
CA GLY A 88 -12.07 -17.42 -17.25
C GLY A 88 -12.52 -18.77 -17.79
N THR A 89 -11.77 -19.31 -18.75
CA THR A 89 -11.97 -20.67 -19.27
C THR A 89 -10.82 -21.55 -18.78
N ALA A 90 -11.15 -22.65 -18.12
CA ALA A 90 -10.18 -23.49 -17.42
C ALA A 90 -9.23 -24.23 -18.38
N GLY A 91 -7.94 -23.99 -18.21
CA GLY A 91 -6.86 -24.89 -18.65
C GLY A 91 -6.08 -25.52 -17.49
N ARG A 92 -6.14 -24.90 -16.30
CA ARG A 92 -5.61 -25.36 -15.01
C ARG A 92 -6.12 -24.46 -13.88
N ASP A 93 -5.82 -24.82 -12.64
CA ASP A 93 -6.22 -24.07 -11.44
C ASP A 93 -5.46 -22.75 -11.28
N VAL A 94 -6.08 -21.83 -10.53
CA VAL A 94 -5.47 -20.59 -10.04
C VAL A 94 -4.85 -20.86 -8.67
N ASN A 95 -3.59 -20.48 -8.49
CA ASN A 95 -2.89 -20.54 -7.21
C ASN A 95 -2.62 -19.13 -6.69
N VAL A 96 -3.05 -18.86 -5.46
CA VAL A 96 -2.78 -17.61 -4.74
C VAL A 96 -1.95 -17.94 -3.51
N GLY A 97 -0.66 -17.61 -3.58
CA GLY A 97 0.27 -17.68 -2.45
C GLY A 97 0.25 -16.39 -1.65
N LEU A 98 0.17 -16.52 -0.34
CA LEU A 98 0.14 -15.42 0.62
C LEU A 98 1.14 -15.73 1.73
N GLU A 99 2.22 -14.97 1.80
CA GLU A 99 3.22 -15.06 2.85
C GLU A 99 3.06 -13.86 3.78
N ARG A 100 2.78 -14.11 5.06
CA ARG A 100 2.64 -13.04 6.05
C ARG A 100 3.99 -12.38 6.27
N LEU A 101 4.01 -11.07 6.19
CA LEU A 101 5.18 -10.28 6.50
C LEU A 101 5.19 -9.93 7.99
N ASP A 102 6.37 -10.06 8.60
CA ASP A 102 6.59 -9.66 9.97
C ASP A 102 6.68 -8.14 10.05
N ILE A 103 5.71 -7.53 10.74
CA ILE A 103 5.67 -6.09 10.98
C ILE A 103 6.20 -5.87 12.38
N ASP A 104 7.22 -5.03 12.50
CA ASP A 104 7.66 -4.56 13.80
C ASP A 104 6.60 -3.59 14.35
N GLU A 105 5.80 -4.10 15.28
CA GLU A 105 4.72 -3.34 15.92
C GLU A 105 5.26 -2.30 16.92
N GLU A 106 6.55 -2.31 17.25
CA GLU A 106 7.14 -1.28 18.09
C GLU A 106 7.27 0.04 17.28
N PRO A 107 6.55 1.09 17.68
CA PRO A 107 6.47 2.31 16.88
C PRO A 107 7.79 3.09 16.87
N ARG A 108 8.20 3.55 15.69
CA ARG A 108 9.32 4.46 15.48
C ARG A 108 8.78 5.89 15.41
N ILE A 109 9.01 6.65 16.47
CA ILE A 109 8.45 7.98 16.64
C ILE A 109 9.19 8.96 15.72
N SER A 110 8.45 9.54 14.78
CA SER A 110 8.99 10.54 13.87
C SER A 110 9.37 11.80 14.62
N THR A 111 10.49 12.42 14.24
CA THR A 111 11.01 13.62 14.91
C THR A 111 10.58 14.88 14.16
N PRO A 112 9.97 15.89 14.82
CA PRO A 112 9.63 17.14 14.16
C PRO A 112 10.88 17.93 13.77
N ILE A 113 10.83 18.55 12.59
CA ILE A 113 11.82 19.54 12.16
C ILE A 113 11.12 20.86 11.84
N GLU A 114 11.78 21.97 12.19
CA GLU A 114 11.24 23.31 11.95
C GLU A 114 11.40 23.74 10.48
N GLN A 115 12.48 23.31 9.83
CA GLN A 115 12.83 23.73 8.48
C GLN A 115 13.34 22.55 7.66
N LEU A 116 12.78 22.40 6.45
CA LEU A 116 13.31 21.48 5.45
C LEU A 116 14.63 22.03 4.87
N PRO A 117 15.63 21.18 4.64
CA PRO A 117 16.82 21.57 3.88
C PRO A 117 16.45 22.15 2.51
N GLY A 118 17.14 23.23 2.10
CA GLY A 118 16.81 23.97 0.88
C GLY A 118 17.03 23.20 -0.42
N ASP A 119 17.81 22.12 -0.37
CA ASP A 119 18.10 21.22 -1.49
C ASP A 119 17.32 19.88 -1.40
N ALA A 120 16.30 19.83 -0.54
CA ALA A 120 15.40 18.68 -0.47
C ALA A 120 14.55 18.56 -1.74
N VAL A 121 14.34 17.32 -2.17
CA VAL A 121 13.42 17.01 -3.28
C VAL A 121 12.02 16.83 -2.71
N VAL A 122 11.09 17.71 -3.07
CA VAL A 122 9.70 17.70 -2.60
C VAL A 122 8.78 17.14 -3.66
N PHE A 123 7.85 16.28 -3.26
CA PHE A 123 6.76 15.82 -4.12
C PHE A 123 5.43 15.82 -3.34
N GLU A 124 4.39 16.34 -3.98
CA GLU A 124 3.12 16.67 -3.33
C GLU A 124 2.31 15.42 -3.00
N ALA A 125 1.66 15.41 -1.84
CA ALA A 125 0.91 14.24 -1.39
C ALA A 125 -0.27 13.93 -2.32
N GLU A 126 -0.88 14.91 -2.98
CA GLU A 126 -1.98 14.69 -3.91
C GLU A 126 -1.55 14.06 -5.24
N THR A 127 -0.26 13.87 -5.50
CA THR A 127 0.24 13.29 -6.77
C THR A 127 0.19 11.77 -6.81
N PHE A 128 -0.35 11.10 -5.78
CA PHE A 128 -0.49 9.64 -5.78
C PHE A 128 -1.21 9.14 -7.05
N THR A 129 -0.66 8.09 -7.65
CA THR A 129 -1.20 7.50 -8.89
C THR A 129 -2.04 6.27 -8.63
N GLU A 130 -1.77 5.57 -7.52
CA GLU A 130 -2.50 4.35 -7.14
C GLU A 130 -2.88 4.39 -5.67
N PHE A 131 -3.97 3.72 -5.35
CA PHE A 131 -4.45 3.53 -3.98
C PHE A 131 -5.33 2.28 -3.91
N GLY A 132 -5.53 1.76 -2.71
CA GLY A 132 -6.42 0.62 -2.49
C GLY A 132 -6.94 0.50 -1.07
N ASN A 133 -7.89 -0.43 -0.88
CA ASN A 133 -8.56 -0.71 0.40
C ASN A 133 -9.30 0.48 1.04
N GLY A 134 -9.65 1.48 0.23
CA GLY A 134 -10.41 2.66 0.62
C GLY A 134 -10.23 3.76 -0.42
N GLN A 135 -10.88 4.90 -0.21
CA GLN A 135 -10.83 6.03 -1.13
C GLN A 135 -10.21 7.24 -0.41
N PRO A 136 -8.93 7.57 -0.64
CA PRO A 136 -8.38 8.83 -0.14
C PRO A 136 -9.08 10.02 -0.84
N SER A 137 -9.12 11.14 -0.14
CA SER A 137 -9.65 12.41 -0.66
C SER A 137 -8.52 13.38 -0.95
N ARG A 138 -8.73 14.23 -1.95
CA ARG A 138 -7.95 15.44 -2.19
C ARG A 138 -8.81 16.65 -1.84
N TYR A 139 -8.26 17.65 -1.17
CA TYR A 139 -9.01 18.86 -0.81
C TYR A 139 -8.16 20.12 -0.99
N SER A 140 -8.77 21.22 -1.43
CA SER A 140 -8.06 22.46 -1.81
C SER A 140 -8.50 23.70 -1.03
N HIS A 141 -9.27 23.53 0.04
CA HIS A 141 -9.76 24.64 0.88
C HIS A 141 -8.72 25.16 1.90
N ARG A 142 -7.50 24.60 1.90
CA ARG A 142 -6.38 25.01 2.76
C ARG A 142 -5.27 25.61 1.89
N THR A 143 -5.43 26.88 1.52
CA THR A 143 -4.56 27.56 0.55
C THR A 143 -3.12 27.79 1.01
N PHE A 144 -2.82 27.54 2.29
CA PHE A 144 -1.47 27.62 2.84
C PHE A 144 -0.66 26.31 2.69
N LEU A 145 -1.27 25.25 2.15
CA LEU A 145 -0.58 24.00 1.83
C LEU A 145 0.32 24.19 0.61
N SER A 146 1.34 23.33 0.50
CA SER A 146 2.11 23.24 -0.74
C SER A 146 1.18 22.81 -1.87
N GLY A 147 1.31 23.43 -3.04
CA GLY A 147 0.37 23.24 -4.14
C GLY A 147 -1.09 23.67 -3.87
N GLY A 148 -1.42 24.12 -2.65
CA GLY A 148 -2.78 24.45 -2.21
C GLY A 148 -3.72 23.24 -2.06
N VAL A 149 -3.20 22.01 -2.08
CA VAL A 149 -3.99 20.77 -1.99
C VAL A 149 -3.43 19.89 -0.88
N GLY A 150 -4.31 19.20 -0.17
CA GLY A 150 -3.92 18.17 0.80
C GLY A 150 -4.63 16.86 0.52
N VAL A 151 -4.08 15.78 1.09
CA VAL A 151 -4.69 14.45 1.10
C VAL A 151 -5.27 14.16 2.47
N GLY A 152 -6.49 13.62 2.49
CA GLY A 152 -7.20 13.20 3.71
C GLY A 152 -7.99 11.92 3.49
N GLU A 153 -8.83 11.56 4.46
CA GLU A 153 -9.62 10.31 4.44
C GLU A 153 -8.77 9.03 4.25
N TRP A 154 -7.50 9.10 4.63
CA TRP A 154 -6.62 7.95 4.75
C TRP A 154 -6.63 7.45 6.20
N THR A 155 -7.67 6.68 6.53
CA THR A 155 -8.10 6.44 7.92
C THR A 155 -8.25 4.97 8.29
N VAL A 156 -8.43 4.09 7.30
CA VAL A 156 -8.72 2.67 7.55
C VAL A 156 -7.43 1.86 7.51
N PRO A 157 -7.14 1.02 8.53
CA PRO A 157 -6.02 0.10 8.49
C PRO A 157 -6.03 -0.75 7.21
N GLY A 158 -4.90 -0.82 6.52
CA GLY A 158 -4.74 -1.49 5.24
C GLY A 158 -5.01 -0.63 4.01
N MET A 159 -5.54 0.60 4.15
CA MET A 159 -5.54 1.56 3.06
C MET A 159 -4.12 1.91 2.67
N TRP A 160 -3.82 1.92 1.38
CA TRP A 160 -2.49 2.26 0.89
C TRP A 160 -2.57 3.22 -0.29
N LEU A 161 -1.50 4.00 -0.45
CA LEU A 161 -1.29 4.96 -1.55
C LEU A 161 0.13 4.78 -2.11
N GLN A 162 0.31 5.14 -3.38
CA GLN A 162 1.59 5.06 -4.08
C GLN A 162 1.89 6.34 -4.86
N TRP A 163 3.13 6.81 -4.76
CA TRP A 163 3.62 8.05 -5.37
C TRP A 163 4.86 7.77 -6.23
N PRO A 164 4.82 8.06 -7.54
CA PRO A 164 6.03 8.13 -8.35
C PRO A 164 6.79 9.43 -8.02
N PHE A 165 8.12 9.36 -8.01
CA PHE A 165 8.98 10.54 -7.90
C PHE A 165 10.30 10.29 -8.63
N SER A 166 11.05 11.35 -8.92
CA SER A 166 12.35 11.24 -9.57
C SER A 166 13.43 12.03 -8.85
N LEU A 167 14.66 11.49 -8.90
CA LEU A 167 15.85 12.09 -8.31
C LEU A 167 16.84 12.47 -9.41
N GLY A 168 17.27 13.73 -9.38
CA GLY A 168 18.30 14.23 -10.31
C GLY A 168 19.72 13.78 -9.96
N ARG A 169 19.95 13.32 -8.73
CA ARG A 169 21.25 12.81 -8.25
C ARG A 169 21.03 11.60 -7.36
N ALA A 170 21.98 10.66 -7.40
CA ALA A 170 22.05 9.59 -6.42
C ALA A 170 22.59 10.14 -5.10
N GLY A 171 22.26 9.48 -3.99
CA GLY A 171 22.82 9.79 -2.68
C GLY A 171 22.00 9.21 -1.53
N THR A 172 22.42 9.60 -0.33
CA THR A 172 21.76 9.26 0.92
C THR A 172 20.76 10.35 1.30
N TYR A 173 19.54 9.95 1.66
CA TYR A 173 18.45 10.86 2.01
C TYR A 173 17.77 10.46 3.32
N ASN A 174 17.23 11.44 4.03
CA ASN A 174 16.20 11.23 5.04
C ASN A 174 14.82 11.52 4.44
N LEU A 175 13.84 10.68 4.77
CA LEU A 175 12.45 10.92 4.40
C LEU A 175 11.77 11.82 5.42
N VAL A 176 11.17 12.90 4.93
CA VAL A 176 10.35 13.84 5.69
C VAL A 176 8.93 13.78 5.16
N ILE A 177 7.96 13.77 6.06
CA ILE A 177 6.54 13.87 5.73
C ILE A 177 5.99 15.13 6.38
N LYS A 178 5.32 15.99 5.60
CA LYS A 178 4.53 17.07 6.17
C LYS A 178 3.08 16.62 6.29
N GLY A 179 2.61 16.56 7.53
CA GLY A 179 1.27 16.06 7.83
C GLY A 179 0.65 16.67 9.07
N SER A 180 -0.61 16.30 9.31
CA SER A 180 -1.38 16.71 10.49
C SER A 180 -2.30 15.59 10.98
N THR A 181 -2.44 15.49 12.31
CA THR A 181 -3.38 14.58 12.96
C THR A 181 -3.82 15.12 14.32
N GLU A 182 -5.13 15.05 14.59
CA GLU A 182 -5.71 15.26 15.92
C GLU A 182 -5.85 13.95 16.71
N ALA A 183 -5.65 12.80 16.05
CA ALA A 183 -5.55 11.54 16.78
C ALA A 183 -4.33 11.58 17.71
N GLY A 184 -4.33 10.78 18.78
CA GLY A 184 -3.17 10.70 19.67
C GLY A 184 -1.87 10.32 18.92
N TYR A 185 -2.01 9.53 17.86
CA TYR A 185 -0.96 9.19 16.90
C TYR A 185 -1.56 8.71 15.57
N ALA A 186 -0.75 8.63 14.53
CA ALA A 186 -1.04 7.90 13.29
C ALA A 186 0.15 7.04 12.91
N ASP A 187 -0.10 5.78 12.52
CA ASP A 187 0.97 4.81 12.22
C ASP A 187 0.95 4.40 10.76
N ARG A 188 2.13 4.36 10.13
CA ARG A 188 2.32 4.01 8.73
C ARG A 188 3.46 3.01 8.55
N ILE A 189 3.31 2.10 7.59
CA ILE A 189 4.43 1.41 6.97
C ILE A 189 4.82 2.17 5.71
N ILE A 190 6.11 2.33 5.45
CA ILE A 190 6.62 3.06 4.29
C ILE A 190 7.65 2.20 3.56
N MET A 191 7.59 2.19 2.23
CA MET A 191 8.52 1.51 1.34
C MET A 191 8.92 2.44 0.20
N ILE A 192 10.13 2.25 -0.30
CA ILE A 192 10.62 2.85 -1.55
C ILE A 192 11.11 1.73 -2.45
N ASP A 193 10.64 1.70 -3.70
CA ASP A 193 10.95 0.67 -4.70
C ASP A 193 10.67 -0.77 -4.24
N GLY A 194 9.67 -0.93 -3.38
CA GLY A 194 9.28 -2.21 -2.79
C GLY A 194 10.09 -2.64 -1.57
N GLU A 195 11.10 -1.87 -1.18
CA GLU A 195 11.94 -2.12 -0.01
C GLU A 195 11.47 -1.30 1.20
N PRO A 196 11.37 -1.90 2.41
CA PRO A 196 10.98 -1.18 3.62
C PRO A 196 11.97 -0.09 4.01
N VAL A 197 11.46 1.10 4.34
CA VAL A 197 12.28 2.19 4.89
C VAL A 197 12.80 1.77 6.27
N GLY A 198 14.12 1.69 6.41
CA GLY A 198 14.79 1.22 7.62
C GLY A 198 15.15 -0.27 7.61
N GLY A 199 14.99 -0.95 6.47
CA GLY A 199 15.44 -2.34 6.27
C GLY A 199 14.53 -3.43 6.85
N ALA A 200 13.44 -3.04 7.52
CA ALA A 200 12.39 -3.92 8.02
C ALA A 200 11.03 -3.22 7.89
N PHE A 201 9.92 -3.97 7.96
CA PHE A 201 8.57 -3.41 7.96
C PHE A 201 8.27 -2.72 9.30
N LEU A 202 8.85 -1.54 9.50
CA LEU A 202 8.72 -0.75 10.71
C LEU A 202 7.39 0.00 10.74
N THR A 203 6.78 0.06 11.91
CA THR A 203 5.65 0.95 12.18
C THR A 203 6.17 2.36 12.45
N HIS A 204 6.05 3.28 11.49
CA HIS A 204 6.43 4.69 11.68
C HIS A 204 5.26 5.48 12.26
N ARG A 205 5.49 6.07 13.44
CA ARG A 205 4.50 6.81 14.21
C ARG A 205 4.64 8.31 14.03
N PHE A 206 3.52 8.97 13.77
CA PHE A 206 3.36 10.42 13.73
C PHE A 206 2.48 10.82 14.92
N GLU A 207 3.03 11.57 15.86
CA GLU A 207 2.29 12.01 17.05
C GLU A 207 1.30 13.12 16.74
N HIS A 208 0.37 13.34 17.67
CA HIS A 208 -0.59 14.44 17.65
C HIS A 208 0.06 15.80 17.29
N THR A 209 -0.46 16.46 16.27
CA THR A 209 0.12 17.71 15.75
C THR A 209 -0.64 18.98 16.16
N GLY A 210 -1.72 18.84 16.92
CA GLY A 210 -2.56 19.96 17.35
C GLY A 210 -3.93 20.03 16.68
N GLY A 211 -4.20 19.18 15.68
CA GLY A 211 -5.46 19.17 14.94
C GLY A 211 -5.36 18.48 13.58
N TYR A 212 -6.49 18.35 12.89
CA TYR A 212 -6.56 17.78 11.54
C TYR A 212 -6.16 18.76 10.42
N GLY A 213 -5.34 19.77 10.72
CA GLY A 213 -4.76 20.64 9.70
C GLY A 213 -5.64 21.81 9.28
N ALA A 214 -6.48 22.31 10.19
CA ALA A 214 -7.33 23.46 9.95
C ALA A 214 -6.53 24.77 9.85
N THR A 215 -5.42 24.86 10.59
CA THR A 215 -4.52 26.02 10.64
C THR A 215 -3.09 25.63 10.26
N PRO A 216 -2.24 26.57 9.78
CA PRO A 216 -0.84 26.28 9.46
C PRO A 216 -0.05 25.66 10.61
N ALA A 217 -0.36 26.04 11.86
CA ALA A 217 0.38 25.59 13.04
C ALA A 217 0.22 24.08 13.33
N GLU A 218 -0.85 23.46 12.84
CA GLU A 218 -1.17 22.04 13.01
C GLU A 218 -0.41 21.13 12.02
N TRP A 219 0.25 21.71 11.02
CA TRP A 219 1.03 20.97 10.04
C TRP A 219 2.49 20.91 10.45
N LYS A 220 2.99 19.70 10.65
CA LYS A 220 4.37 19.45 11.09
C LYS A 220 5.13 18.69 10.02
N GLN A 221 6.41 19.04 9.88
CA GLN A 221 7.37 18.28 9.09
C GLN A 221 8.00 17.25 10.04
N LEU A 222 7.86 15.97 9.71
CA LEU A 222 8.17 14.85 10.58
C LEU A 222 9.16 13.96 9.85
N VAL A 223 10.38 13.85 10.38
CA VAL A 223 11.42 12.99 9.84
C VAL A 223 11.16 11.56 10.30
N VAL A 224 11.17 10.62 9.35
CA VAL A 224 11.00 9.19 9.61
C VAL A 224 12.24 8.65 10.33
N THR A 225 12.04 7.94 11.43
CA THR A 225 13.11 7.42 12.28
C THR A 225 13.20 5.88 12.27
N GLY A 226 14.40 5.38 12.55
CA GLY A 226 14.70 3.96 12.67
C GLY A 226 14.57 3.44 14.10
N THR A 227 15.01 2.19 14.31
CA THR A 227 14.97 1.49 15.61
C THR A 227 15.85 2.15 16.68
N ASP A 228 16.85 2.93 16.28
CA ASP A 228 17.73 3.69 17.17
C ASP A 228 17.22 5.12 17.48
N GLY A 229 16.02 5.46 16.99
CA GLY A 229 15.40 6.77 17.16
C GLY A 229 16.02 7.88 16.30
N LYS A 230 16.99 7.57 15.43
CA LYS A 230 17.59 8.56 14.50
C LYS A 230 16.87 8.57 13.15
N PRO A 231 16.99 9.65 12.37
CA PRO A 231 16.54 9.66 10.98
C PRO A 231 17.03 8.44 10.20
N VAL A 232 16.15 7.80 9.44
CA VAL A 232 16.54 6.70 8.56
C VAL A 232 17.33 7.27 7.38
N GLU A 233 18.53 6.74 7.17
CA GLU A 233 19.32 6.99 5.97
C GLU A 233 18.89 6.04 4.85
N ILE A 234 18.51 6.62 3.71
CA ILE A 234 17.98 5.90 2.55
C ILE A 234 18.89 6.16 1.37
N GLU A 235 19.58 5.12 0.91
CA GLU A 235 20.39 5.17 -0.31
C GLU A 235 19.51 5.06 -1.54
N LEU A 236 19.53 6.07 -2.41
CA LEU A 236 18.76 6.10 -3.64
C LEU A 236 19.65 6.42 -4.84
N ALA A 237 19.41 5.74 -5.95
CA ALA A 237 20.03 6.07 -7.22
C ALA A 237 19.45 7.39 -7.79
N ALA A 238 20.05 7.90 -8.86
CA ALA A 238 19.36 8.89 -9.69
C ALA A 238 18.35 8.17 -10.58
N GLY A 239 17.24 8.81 -10.89
CA GLY A 239 16.20 8.26 -11.77
C GLY A 239 14.82 8.20 -11.12
N GLU A 240 13.98 7.33 -11.67
CA GLU A 240 12.59 7.15 -11.25
C GLU A 240 12.49 6.18 -10.08
N HIS A 241 11.64 6.52 -9.12
CA HIS A 241 11.40 5.77 -7.91
C HIS A 241 9.90 5.75 -7.58
N THR A 242 9.52 4.86 -6.67
CA THR A 242 8.15 4.77 -6.17
C THR A 242 8.13 4.71 -4.65
N LEU A 243 7.44 5.65 -4.01
CA LEU A 243 7.09 5.57 -2.59
C LEU A 243 5.73 4.89 -2.44
N PHE A 244 5.64 3.94 -1.52
CA PHE A 244 4.39 3.28 -1.15
C PHE A 244 4.20 3.37 0.36
N SER A 245 2.98 3.64 0.81
CA SER A 245 2.69 3.65 2.24
C SER A 245 1.32 3.05 2.59
N ILE A 246 1.25 2.37 3.73
CA ILE A 246 0.04 1.72 4.26
C ILE A 246 -0.36 2.38 5.58
N CYS A 247 -1.64 2.70 5.71
CA CYS A 247 -2.26 3.06 6.99
C CYS A 247 -2.30 1.84 7.91
N ILE A 248 -1.68 1.95 9.09
CA ILE A 248 -1.79 0.94 10.15
C ILE A 248 -2.77 1.41 11.22
N ALA A 249 -2.69 2.69 11.60
CA ALA A 249 -3.60 3.28 12.58
C ALA A 249 -3.88 4.75 12.29
N ASN A 250 -5.13 5.14 12.54
CA ASN A 250 -5.62 6.51 12.61
C ASN A 250 -5.40 7.38 11.35
N ARG A 251 -6.06 8.53 11.37
CA ARG A 251 -6.00 9.52 10.29
C ARG A 251 -4.66 10.25 10.30
N LEU A 252 -4.08 10.42 9.13
CA LEU A 252 -3.00 11.38 8.87
C LEU A 252 -3.39 12.17 7.61
N ASN A 253 -3.62 13.47 7.75
CA ASN A 253 -3.73 14.35 6.59
C ASN A 253 -2.32 14.70 6.13
N MET A 254 -2.11 14.78 4.82
CA MET A 254 -0.79 14.96 4.22
C MET A 254 -0.74 16.15 3.27
N ASP A 255 0.38 16.85 3.28
CA ASP A 255 0.71 17.97 2.39
C ASP A 255 1.73 17.50 1.36
N TYR A 256 2.91 17.06 1.79
CA TYR A 256 3.95 16.54 0.89
C TYR A 256 4.84 15.49 1.55
N PHE A 257 5.65 14.85 0.71
CA PHE A 257 6.87 14.16 1.08
C PHE A 257 8.09 14.96 0.64
N ALA A 258 9.19 14.81 1.36
CA ALA A 258 10.46 15.35 0.95
C ALA A 258 11.61 14.39 1.24
N LEU A 259 12.57 14.33 0.32
CA LEU A 259 13.84 13.63 0.49
C LEU A 259 14.93 14.66 0.77
N ALA A 260 15.34 14.74 2.02
CA ALA A 260 16.38 15.64 2.52
C ALA A 260 17.75 14.96 2.40
N PRO A 261 18.71 15.49 1.61
CA PRO A 261 20.04 14.90 1.48
C PRO A 261 20.78 14.85 2.83
N VAL A 262 21.42 13.72 3.12
CA VAL A 262 22.30 13.57 4.29
C VAL A 262 23.66 14.15 3.93
N GLY A 263 24.12 15.14 4.70
CA GLY A 263 25.45 15.75 4.50
C GLY A 263 25.52 16.89 3.47
N GLY A 264 24.38 17.40 2.98
CA GLY A 264 24.32 18.64 2.22
C GLY A 264 24.39 19.87 3.12
N GLN A 265 25.49 20.60 3.08
CA GLN A 265 25.57 22.02 3.46
C GLN A 265 25.49 22.90 2.21
#